data_AF-A0A842W1K7-F1
#
_entry.id   AF-A0A842W1K7-F1
#
_cell.length_a   1.000
_cell.length_b   1.000
_cell.length_c   1.000
_cell.angle_alpha   90.00
_cell.angle_beta   90.00
_cell.angle_gamma   90.00
#
_symmetry.space_group_name_H-M   'P 1'
#
loop_
_entity.id
_entity.type
_entity.pdbx_description
1 polymer ?
#
loop_
_entity_poly.entity_id
_entity_poly.type
_entity_poly.pdbx_seq_one_letter_code
_entity_poly.pdbx_strand_id
1 'polypeptide(L)'
;MIIPKEMIPEWLNLWFMTNIIKDLDLLTSILSVSIVSFLLIEYYVNKNPNKGIWILKLLAPGIAIHELSHAVMCILSGKKIKKIVLFDSQFGGGYVSTYHSAKKESPTVSFMITFAPLFSGSAIAYYLTRYFIETSLNFYSSVLVVVLIFIFVTASGPSWVDIKGFISTLKNLDMVLRDTIMLLLAVFIYNEMGQFLSELLINMTYIHLIIILLIEFVLLGSLRIVKMLLEHLRKSISEERDFKSPEDFFIKNRNYKPELEHYRDDPMLLENEKPIKISPYGKDNYQDLFDEEL
;
A
#
# COMPACT_ATOMS: atom_id res chain seq x y z
N MET A 1 -32.93 44.07 3.77
CA MET A 1 -33.63 43.12 2.88
C MET A 1 -33.30 41.72 3.38
N ILE A 2 -34.27 41.02 3.98
CA ILE A 2 -34.08 39.68 4.54
C ILE A 2 -34.62 38.71 3.47
N ILE A 3 -33.74 37.91 2.87
CA ILE A 3 -34.15 36.89 1.91
C ILE A 3 -34.84 35.77 2.70
N PRO A 4 -36.07 35.36 2.35
CA PRO A 4 -36.76 34.26 3.01
C PRO A 4 -35.91 32.98 2.94
N LYS A 5 -35.81 32.22 4.03
CA LYS A 5 -35.06 30.94 4.07
C LYS A 5 -35.50 29.95 2.98
N GLU A 6 -36.76 30.02 2.57
CA GLU A 6 -37.38 29.20 1.53
C GLU A 6 -36.87 29.51 0.11
N MET A 7 -36.22 30.67 -0.09
CA MET A 7 -35.65 31.07 -1.38
C MET A 7 -34.17 30.71 -1.54
N ILE A 8 -33.51 30.16 -0.50
CA ILE A 8 -32.14 29.65 -0.62
C ILE A 8 -32.26 28.27 -1.29
N PRO A 9 -31.73 28.08 -2.50
CA PRO A 9 -31.77 26.79 -3.17
C PRO A 9 -31.14 25.70 -2.29
N GLU A 10 -31.68 24.48 -2.29
CA GLU A 10 -31.15 23.38 -1.45
C GLU A 10 -29.65 23.10 -1.68
N TRP A 11 -29.13 23.36 -2.90
CA TRP A 11 -27.70 23.24 -3.21
C TRP A 11 -26.82 24.31 -2.54
N LEU A 12 -27.40 25.41 -2.06
CA LEU A 12 -26.75 26.43 -1.23
C LEU A 12 -26.88 26.15 0.27
N ASN A 13 -27.54 25.05 0.66
CA ASN A 13 -27.62 24.65 2.05
C ASN A 13 -26.21 24.34 2.57
N LEU A 14 -25.85 24.94 3.71
CA LEU A 14 -24.57 24.75 4.38
C LEU A 14 -24.22 23.26 4.58
N TRP A 15 -25.23 22.42 4.80
CA TRP A 15 -25.06 20.97 4.90
C TRP A 15 -24.57 20.33 3.58
N PHE A 16 -25.14 20.71 2.44
CA PHE A 16 -24.72 20.20 1.13
C PHE A 16 -23.29 20.65 0.79
N MET A 17 -22.99 21.93 1.01
CA MET A 17 -21.65 22.48 0.79
C MET A 17 -20.59 21.82 1.68
N THR A 18 -20.91 21.55 2.96
CA THR A 18 -19.97 20.86 3.86
C THR A 18 -19.71 19.41 3.48
N ASN A 19 -20.69 18.70 2.89
CA ASN A 19 -20.47 17.35 2.36
C ASN A 19 -19.60 17.39 1.09
N ILE A 20 -19.84 18.32 0.17
CA ILE A 20 -18.99 18.50 -1.02
C ILE A 20 -17.54 18.77 -0.62
N ILE A 21 -17.30 19.67 0.34
CA ILE A 21 -15.94 19.98 0.79
C ILE A 21 -15.27 18.73 1.36
N LYS A 22 -15.96 17.97 2.22
CA LYS A 22 -15.43 16.71 2.78
C LYS A 22 -15.12 15.67 1.70
N ASP A 23 -15.98 15.53 0.69
CA ASP A 23 -15.77 14.59 -0.39
C ASP A 23 -14.59 15.02 -1.29
N LEU A 24 -14.43 16.33 -1.52
CA LEU A 24 -13.26 16.88 -2.22
C LEU A 24 -11.97 16.66 -1.43
N ASP A 25 -11.95 16.97 -0.14
CA ASP A 25 -10.78 16.76 0.74
C ASP A 25 -10.39 15.26 0.76
N LEU A 26 -11.38 14.36 0.86
CA LEU A 26 -11.12 12.92 0.81
C LEU A 26 -10.53 12.50 -0.54
N LEU A 27 -11.08 13.00 -1.65
CA LEU A 27 -10.60 12.67 -2.99
C LEU A 27 -9.17 13.18 -3.21
N THR A 28 -8.86 14.39 -2.76
CA THR A 28 -7.51 14.97 -2.91
C THR A 28 -6.48 14.25 -2.05
N SER A 29 -6.81 13.87 -0.81
CA SER A 29 -5.96 13.00 0.01
C SER A 29 -5.72 11.62 -0.63
N ILE A 30 -6.74 11.03 -1.27
CA ILE A 30 -6.57 9.78 -2.03
C ILE A 30 -5.61 9.98 -3.21
N LEU A 31 -5.75 11.07 -3.97
CA LEU A 31 -4.88 11.39 -5.11
C LEU A 31 -3.42 11.57 -4.69
N SER A 32 -3.17 12.33 -3.63
CA SER A 32 -1.80 12.59 -3.15
C SER A 32 -1.11 11.32 -2.64
N VAL A 33 -1.80 10.50 -1.84
CA VAL A 33 -1.29 9.21 -1.35
C VAL A 33 -0.99 8.29 -2.54
N SER A 34 -1.86 8.28 -3.56
CA SER A 34 -1.71 7.43 -4.74
C SER A 34 -0.42 7.71 -5.49
N ILE A 35 -0.13 8.98 -5.75
CA ILE A 35 1.09 9.40 -6.44
C ILE A 35 2.33 9.01 -5.63
N VAL A 36 2.36 9.35 -4.34
CA VAL A 36 3.54 9.07 -3.49
C VAL A 36 3.79 7.57 -3.35
N SER A 37 2.74 6.79 -3.09
CA SER A 37 2.86 5.35 -2.89
C SER A 37 3.29 4.62 -4.16
N PHE A 38 2.76 4.99 -5.32
CA PHE A 38 3.19 4.46 -6.61
C PHE A 38 4.70 4.69 -6.84
N LEU A 39 5.17 5.94 -6.66
CA LEU A 39 6.58 6.29 -6.86
C LEU A 39 7.52 5.52 -5.91
N LEU A 40 7.10 5.31 -4.66
CA LEU A 40 7.86 4.52 -3.70
C LEU A 40 7.92 3.03 -4.08
N ILE A 41 6.81 2.47 -4.56
CA ILE A 41 6.75 1.08 -5.04
C ILE A 41 7.63 0.91 -6.27
N GLU A 42 7.52 1.79 -7.25
CA GLU A 42 8.33 1.76 -8.47
C GLU A 42 9.82 1.85 -8.12
N TYR A 43 10.20 2.77 -7.23
CA TYR A 43 11.57 2.86 -6.71
C TYR A 43 12.02 1.55 -6.04
N TYR A 44 11.19 0.96 -5.19
CA TYR A 44 11.52 -0.29 -4.49
C TYR A 44 11.67 -1.48 -5.44
N VAL A 45 10.74 -1.65 -6.38
CA VAL A 45 10.73 -2.73 -7.39
C VAL A 45 11.98 -2.63 -8.25
N ASN A 46 12.33 -1.43 -8.72
CA ASN A 46 13.54 -1.18 -9.51
C ASN A 46 14.82 -1.50 -8.73
N LYS A 47 14.85 -1.24 -7.42
CA LYS A 47 16.01 -1.54 -6.56
C LYS A 47 16.10 -3.01 -6.17
N ASN A 48 14.98 -3.75 -6.12
CA ASN A 48 14.91 -5.12 -5.63
C ASN A 48 14.04 -6.02 -6.52
N PRO A 49 14.42 -6.30 -7.79
CA PRO A 49 13.54 -6.94 -8.78
C PRO A 49 12.96 -8.29 -8.32
N ASN A 50 13.79 -9.13 -7.68
CA ASN A 50 13.36 -10.46 -7.19
C ASN A 50 12.31 -10.39 -6.07
N LYS A 51 12.36 -9.35 -5.24
CA LYS A 51 11.36 -9.13 -4.17
C LYS A 51 10.17 -8.32 -4.66
N GLY A 52 10.42 -7.41 -5.61
CA GLY A 52 9.42 -6.55 -6.24
C GLY A 52 8.31 -7.34 -6.91
N ILE A 53 8.60 -8.52 -7.47
CA ILE A 53 7.58 -9.34 -8.14
C ILE A 53 6.43 -9.78 -7.22
N TRP A 54 6.70 -9.99 -5.93
CA TRP A 54 5.65 -10.32 -4.96
C TRP A 54 4.75 -9.13 -4.67
N ILE A 55 5.33 -7.93 -4.62
CA ILE A 55 4.59 -6.67 -4.48
C ILE A 55 3.72 -6.45 -5.73
N LEU A 56 4.27 -6.64 -6.93
CA LEU A 56 3.51 -6.51 -8.18
C LEU A 56 2.33 -7.49 -8.25
N LYS A 57 2.49 -8.73 -7.75
CA LYS A 57 1.38 -9.69 -7.65
C LYS A 57 0.29 -9.25 -6.68
N LEU A 58 0.67 -8.65 -5.55
CA LEU A 58 -0.31 -8.10 -4.60
C LEU A 58 -1.08 -6.92 -5.21
N LEU A 59 -0.38 -6.08 -5.97
CA LEU A 59 -0.93 -4.90 -6.63
C LEU A 59 -1.63 -5.22 -7.97
N ALA A 60 -1.64 -6.49 -8.38
CA ALA A 60 -2.13 -6.91 -9.68
C ALA A 60 -3.53 -6.41 -10.03
N PRO A 61 -4.53 -6.42 -9.12
CA PRO A 61 -5.85 -5.87 -9.42
C PRO A 61 -5.81 -4.37 -9.75
N GLY A 62 -4.99 -3.61 -9.02
CA GLY A 62 -4.81 -2.18 -9.26
C GLY A 62 -4.09 -1.91 -10.58
N ILE A 63 -3.03 -2.66 -10.87
CA ILE A 63 -2.28 -2.57 -12.14
C ILE A 63 -3.19 -2.92 -13.33
N ALA A 64 -4.06 -3.92 -13.19
CA ALA A 64 -5.00 -4.26 -14.25
C ALA A 64 -5.95 -3.10 -14.56
N ILE A 65 -6.50 -2.44 -13.53
CA ILE A 65 -7.30 -1.23 -13.72
C ILE A 65 -6.48 -0.09 -14.31
N HIS A 66 -5.23 0.10 -13.87
CA HIS A 66 -4.32 1.12 -14.41
C HIS A 66 -4.20 1.00 -15.94
N GLU A 67 -3.82 -0.17 -16.44
CA GLU A 67 -3.66 -0.38 -17.88
C GLU A 67 -4.99 -0.32 -18.65
N LEU A 68 -6.08 -0.80 -18.04
CA LEU A 68 -7.41 -0.68 -18.63
C LEU A 68 -7.85 0.77 -18.77
N SER A 69 -7.49 1.64 -17.83
CA SER A 69 -7.82 3.06 -17.90
C SER A 69 -7.07 3.78 -19.02
N HIS A 70 -5.80 3.46 -19.22
CA HIS A 70 -5.05 3.89 -20.41
C HIS A 70 -5.73 3.42 -21.69
N ALA A 71 -6.14 2.15 -21.75
CA ALA A 71 -6.81 1.58 -22.90
C ALA A 71 -8.16 2.27 -23.20
N VAL A 72 -8.98 2.51 -22.18
CA VAL A 72 -10.26 3.23 -22.32
C VAL A 72 -10.03 4.63 -22.89
N MET A 73 -9.07 5.39 -22.33
CA MET A 73 -8.80 6.74 -22.83
C MET A 73 -8.16 6.73 -24.23
N CYS A 74 -7.37 5.72 -24.58
CA CYS A 74 -6.90 5.52 -25.96
C CYS A 74 -8.09 5.33 -26.92
N ILE A 75 -9.05 4.47 -26.59
CA ILE A 75 -10.24 4.21 -27.41
C ILE A 75 -11.09 5.48 -27.55
N LEU A 76 -11.36 6.18 -26.45
CA LEU A 76 -12.15 7.42 -26.44
C LEU A 76 -11.47 8.53 -27.25
N SER A 77 -10.13 8.53 -27.32
CA SER A 77 -9.35 9.47 -28.12
C SER A 77 -9.20 9.04 -29.59
N GLY A 78 -9.84 7.94 -30.01
CA GLY A 78 -9.79 7.42 -31.37
C GLY A 78 -8.48 6.72 -31.73
N LYS A 79 -7.64 6.36 -30.75
CA LYS A 79 -6.41 5.59 -30.99
C LYS A 79 -6.73 4.11 -31.14
N LYS A 80 -6.02 3.45 -32.06
CA LYS A 80 -6.09 1.99 -32.22
C LYS A 80 -5.06 1.33 -31.31
N ILE A 81 -5.52 0.47 -30.41
CA ILE A 81 -4.66 -0.32 -29.52
C ILE A 81 -4.12 -1.53 -30.29
N LYS A 82 -2.80 -1.72 -30.24
CA LYS A 82 -2.10 -2.88 -30.83
C LYS A 82 -2.05 -4.04 -29.83
N LYS A 83 -1.70 -3.75 -28.57
CA LYS A 83 -1.53 -4.74 -27.51
C LYS A 83 -1.70 -4.09 -26.14
N ILE A 84 -2.29 -4.83 -25.20
CA ILE A 84 -2.30 -4.50 -23.78
C ILE A 84 -1.51 -5.59 -23.07
N VAL A 85 -0.54 -5.20 -22.25
CA VAL A 85 0.24 -6.10 -21.39
C VAL A 85 0.03 -5.66 -19.97
N LEU A 86 -0.55 -6.53 -19.13
CA LEU A 86 -0.83 -6.18 -17.73
C LEU A 86 0.39 -6.35 -16.83
N PHE A 87 1.22 -7.35 -17.14
CA PHE A 87 2.42 -7.66 -16.37
C PHE A 87 3.54 -8.03 -17.32
N ASP A 88 4.61 -7.27 -17.26
CA ASP A 88 5.88 -7.58 -17.90
C ASP A 88 6.99 -7.58 -16.85
N SER A 89 7.61 -8.75 -16.66
CA SER A 89 8.73 -8.90 -15.73
C SER A 89 9.96 -8.10 -16.13
N GLN A 90 10.10 -7.73 -17.41
CA GLN A 90 11.23 -6.96 -17.90
C GLN A 90 11.09 -5.47 -17.59
N PHE A 91 9.86 -4.96 -17.62
CA PHE A 91 9.55 -3.53 -17.43
C PHE A 91 9.03 -3.19 -16.03
N GLY A 92 8.88 -4.20 -15.15
CA GLY A 92 8.43 -3.99 -13.78
C GLY A 92 6.98 -3.53 -13.67
N GLY A 93 6.17 -3.71 -14.72
CA GLY A 93 4.80 -3.18 -14.83
C GLY A 93 4.09 -3.62 -16.11
N GLY A 94 2.92 -3.03 -16.37
CA GLY A 94 2.17 -3.19 -17.61
C GLY A 94 2.47 -2.09 -18.63
N TYR A 95 1.89 -2.21 -19.83
CA TYR A 95 1.83 -1.13 -20.80
C TYR A 95 0.70 -1.34 -21.82
N VAL A 96 0.24 -0.22 -22.40
CA VAL A 96 -0.65 -0.18 -23.57
C VAL A 96 0.12 0.30 -24.79
N SER A 97 0.28 -0.57 -25.79
CA SER A 97 0.88 -0.22 -27.08
C SER A 97 -0.21 0.16 -28.09
N THR A 98 -0.03 1.29 -28.77
CA THR A 98 -0.92 1.79 -29.82
C THR A 98 -0.22 1.79 -31.18
N TYR A 99 -0.98 1.75 -32.27
CA TYR A 99 -0.41 1.92 -33.60
C TYR A 99 0.13 3.35 -33.76
N HIS A 100 1.33 3.48 -34.31
CA HIS A 100 1.95 4.78 -34.53
C HIS A 100 1.06 5.64 -35.44
N SER A 101 0.59 6.76 -34.90
CA SER A 101 -0.15 7.76 -35.68
C SER A 101 0.87 8.75 -36.23
N ALA A 102 0.88 8.96 -37.55
CA ALA A 102 1.70 10.02 -38.17
C ALA A 102 1.33 11.42 -37.66
N LYS A 103 0.13 11.60 -37.08
CA LYS A 103 -0.28 12.85 -36.46
C LYS A 103 0.21 12.91 -35.02
N LYS A 104 0.93 13.99 -34.69
CA LYS A 104 1.29 14.34 -33.30
C LYS A 104 0.04 14.40 -32.43
N GLU A 105 0.14 13.81 -31.25
CA GLU A 105 -0.96 13.78 -30.29
C GLU A 105 -1.22 15.17 -29.72
N SER A 106 -2.50 15.51 -29.52
CA SER A 106 -2.82 16.77 -28.86
C SER A 106 -2.40 16.69 -27.39
N PRO A 107 -1.91 17.80 -26.80
CA PRO A 107 -1.57 17.88 -25.38
C PRO A 107 -2.71 17.45 -24.45
N THR A 108 -3.95 17.78 -24.80
CA THR A 108 -5.13 17.37 -24.04
C THR A 108 -5.35 15.87 -24.07
N VAL A 109 -5.21 15.22 -25.23
CA VAL A 109 -5.33 13.75 -25.35
C VAL A 109 -4.20 13.06 -24.59
N SER A 110 -2.97 13.57 -24.70
CA SER A 110 -1.81 13.05 -23.97
C SER A 110 -2.01 13.16 -22.46
N PHE A 111 -2.50 14.30 -21.96
CA PHE A 111 -2.87 14.48 -20.55
C PHE A 111 -3.95 13.49 -20.11
N MET A 112 -5.04 13.39 -20.88
CA MET A 112 -6.17 12.52 -20.57
C MET A 112 -5.77 11.05 -20.48
N ILE A 113 -4.90 10.58 -21.39
CA ILE A 113 -4.40 9.20 -21.34
C ILE A 113 -3.46 9.03 -20.15
N THR A 114 -2.43 9.89 -20.02
CA THR A 114 -1.43 9.83 -18.94
C THR A 114 -2.04 9.76 -17.55
N PHE A 115 -3.06 10.58 -17.28
CA PHE A 115 -3.69 10.67 -15.96
C PHE A 115 -4.95 9.81 -15.81
N ALA A 116 -5.35 9.05 -16.83
CA ALA A 116 -6.52 8.16 -16.75
C ALA A 116 -6.46 7.18 -15.55
N PRO A 117 -5.33 6.52 -15.27
CA PRO A 117 -5.22 5.62 -14.12
C PRO A 117 -5.46 6.33 -12.79
N LEU A 118 -4.96 7.56 -12.67
CA LEU A 118 -5.10 8.36 -11.44
C LEU A 118 -6.56 8.65 -11.14
N PHE A 119 -7.34 9.10 -12.13
CA PHE A 119 -8.77 9.38 -11.93
C PHE A 119 -9.58 8.11 -11.64
N SER A 120 -9.38 7.05 -12.42
CA SER A 120 -10.14 5.80 -12.28
C SER A 120 -9.83 5.07 -10.97
N GLY A 121 -8.56 4.93 -10.61
CA GLY A 121 -8.15 4.29 -9.37
C GLY A 121 -8.58 5.09 -8.13
N SER A 122 -8.48 6.42 -8.19
CA SER A 122 -8.98 7.29 -7.10
C SER A 122 -10.50 7.22 -6.95
N ALA A 123 -11.25 7.16 -8.05
CA ALA A 123 -12.70 6.97 -8.00
C ALA A 123 -13.07 5.64 -7.33
N ILE A 124 -12.41 4.54 -7.70
CA ILE A 124 -12.64 3.22 -7.08
C ILE A 124 -12.28 3.27 -5.59
N ALA A 125 -11.13 3.82 -5.23
CA ALA A 125 -10.70 3.96 -3.83
C ALA A 125 -11.68 4.81 -3.01
N TYR A 126 -12.20 5.90 -3.59
CA TYR A 126 -13.22 6.74 -2.97
C TYR A 126 -14.50 5.94 -2.69
N TYR A 127 -15.05 5.22 -3.69
CA TYR A 127 -16.26 4.42 -3.49
C TYR A 127 -16.05 3.27 -2.49
N LEU A 128 -14.89 2.63 -2.50
CA LEU A 128 -14.55 1.62 -1.50
C LEU A 128 -14.46 2.22 -0.09
N THR A 129 -13.92 3.43 0.03
CA THR A 129 -13.85 4.16 1.30
C THR A 129 -15.23 4.55 1.81
N ARG A 130 -16.11 5.06 0.93
CA ARG A 130 -17.51 5.33 1.28
C ARG A 130 -18.24 4.07 1.72
N TYR A 131 -18.09 2.99 0.94
CA TYR A 131 -18.64 1.68 1.28
C TYR A 131 -18.17 1.18 2.65
N PHE A 132 -16.87 1.34 2.95
CA PHE A 132 -16.29 0.99 4.23
C PHE A 132 -16.86 1.80 5.41
N ILE A 133 -17.07 3.10 5.21
CA ILE A 133 -17.60 4.01 6.25
C ILE A 133 -19.09 3.77 6.49
N GLU A 134 -19.86 3.54 5.44
CA GLU A 134 -21.33 3.46 5.50
C GLU A 134 -21.84 2.06 5.86
N THR A 135 -21.03 1.02 5.67
CA THR A 135 -21.45 -0.37 5.87
C THR A 135 -20.84 -0.97 7.13
N SER A 136 -21.66 -1.64 7.93
CA SER A 136 -21.19 -2.44 9.06
C SER A 136 -20.55 -3.76 8.58
N LEU A 137 -19.26 -3.71 8.27
CA LEU A 137 -18.49 -4.87 7.85
C LEU A 137 -17.99 -5.67 9.05
N ASN A 138 -17.93 -7.00 8.90
CA ASN A 138 -17.19 -7.84 9.85
C ASN A 138 -15.67 -7.61 9.70
N PHE A 139 -14.88 -8.09 10.66
CA PHE A 139 -13.43 -7.89 10.68
C PHE A 139 -12.73 -8.29 9.36
N TYR A 140 -13.06 -9.48 8.81
CA TYR A 140 -12.43 -9.97 7.59
C TYR A 140 -12.78 -9.12 6.37
N SER A 141 -14.04 -8.73 6.23
CA SER A 141 -14.50 -7.83 5.16
C SER A 141 -13.86 -6.46 5.28
N SER A 142 -13.72 -5.92 6.49
CA SER A 142 -13.04 -4.65 6.76
C SER A 142 -11.58 -4.69 6.32
N VAL A 143 -10.84 -5.73 6.70
CA VAL A 143 -9.44 -5.92 6.29
C VAL A 143 -9.34 -6.00 4.77
N LEU A 144 -10.22 -6.78 4.12
CA LEU A 144 -10.22 -6.91 2.66
C LEU A 144 -10.45 -5.55 1.97
N VAL A 145 -11.43 -4.77 2.40
CA VAL A 145 -11.72 -3.45 1.80
C VAL A 145 -10.56 -2.49 2.00
N VAL A 146 -9.93 -2.47 3.17
CA VAL A 146 -8.73 -1.64 3.43
C VAL A 146 -7.57 -2.06 2.51
N VAL A 147 -7.35 -3.36 2.32
CA VAL A 147 -6.32 -3.87 1.40
C VAL A 147 -6.64 -3.46 -0.05
N LEU A 148 -7.90 -3.53 -0.47
CA LEU A 148 -8.30 -3.11 -1.81
C LEU A 148 -8.12 -1.59 -2.02
N ILE A 149 -8.52 -0.77 -1.05
CA ILE A 149 -8.27 0.68 -1.08
C ILE A 149 -6.78 0.91 -1.26
N PHE A 150 -5.93 0.27 -0.46
CA PHE A 150 -4.48 0.38 -0.58
C PHE A 150 -3.98 0.00 -1.97
N ILE A 151 -4.44 -1.14 -2.53
CA ILE A 151 -4.04 -1.59 -3.88
C ILE A 151 -4.42 -0.56 -4.95
N PHE A 152 -5.64 -0.01 -4.92
CA PHE A 152 -6.08 0.94 -5.94
C PHE A 152 -5.41 2.30 -5.81
N VAL A 153 -5.24 2.79 -4.59
CA VAL A 153 -4.47 4.01 -4.33
C VAL A 153 -3.06 3.84 -4.88
N THR A 154 -2.35 2.80 -4.44
CA THR A 154 -0.96 2.58 -4.81
C THR A 154 -0.73 2.32 -6.30
N ALA A 155 -1.66 1.68 -7.00
CA ALA A 155 -1.50 1.39 -8.43
C ALA A 155 -2.01 2.51 -9.35
N SER A 156 -2.68 3.55 -8.83
CA SER A 156 -3.28 4.60 -9.67
C SER A 156 -2.34 5.74 -10.06
N GLY A 157 -1.18 5.85 -9.39
CA GLY A 157 -0.18 6.86 -9.75
C GLY A 157 0.35 6.66 -11.17
N PRO A 158 0.61 7.73 -11.94
CA PRO A 158 1.18 7.62 -13.28
C PRO A 158 2.63 7.11 -13.22
N SER A 159 3.02 6.27 -14.19
CA SER A 159 4.39 5.76 -14.26
C SER A 159 5.40 6.84 -14.68
N TRP A 160 6.69 6.61 -14.43
CA TRP A 160 7.74 7.49 -14.98
C TRP A 160 7.69 7.57 -16.51
N VAL A 161 7.26 6.50 -17.18
CA VAL A 161 7.10 6.47 -18.64
C VAL A 161 5.97 7.42 -19.05
N ASP A 162 4.83 7.36 -18.36
CA ASP A 162 3.68 8.22 -18.64
C ASP A 162 4.04 9.70 -18.41
N ILE A 163 4.68 9.99 -17.27
CA ILE A 163 5.13 11.35 -16.93
C ILE A 163 6.10 11.88 -18.00
N LYS A 164 7.06 11.07 -18.44
CA LYS A 164 8.00 11.46 -19.51
C LYS A 164 7.27 11.73 -20.82
N GLY A 165 6.33 10.87 -21.21
CA GLY A 165 5.51 11.04 -22.41
C GLY A 165 4.73 12.36 -22.39
N PHE A 166 4.10 12.65 -21.25
CA PHE A 166 3.37 13.90 -21.03
C PHE A 166 4.29 15.13 -21.07
N ILE A 167 5.43 15.12 -20.37
CA ILE A 167 6.42 16.21 -20.40
C ILE A 167 6.92 16.44 -21.85
N SER A 168 7.15 15.37 -22.61
CA SER A 168 7.55 15.50 -24.02
C SER A 168 6.48 16.24 -24.84
N THR A 169 5.20 16.00 -24.53
CA THR A 169 4.07 16.65 -25.18
C THR A 169 3.98 18.13 -24.77
N LEU A 170 4.20 18.43 -23.49
CA LEU A 170 4.24 19.81 -22.97
C LEU A 170 5.35 20.66 -23.61
N LYS A 171 6.50 20.07 -23.94
CA LYS A 171 7.59 20.78 -24.63
C LYS A 171 7.18 21.33 -26.00
N ASN A 172 6.16 20.74 -26.63
CA ASN A 172 5.64 21.16 -27.93
C ASN A 172 4.54 22.23 -27.83
N LEU A 173 4.13 22.63 -26.63
CA LEU A 173 3.15 23.70 -26.41
C LEU A 173 3.77 25.08 -26.59
N ASP A 174 2.90 26.07 -26.82
CA ASP A 174 3.26 27.48 -26.67
C ASP A 174 3.80 27.74 -25.25
N MET A 175 4.82 28.60 -25.17
CA MET A 175 5.53 28.90 -23.92
C MET A 175 4.58 29.37 -22.81
N VAL A 176 3.62 30.25 -23.13
CA VAL A 176 2.69 30.82 -22.14
C VAL A 176 1.78 29.74 -21.60
N LEU A 177 1.22 28.90 -22.48
CA LEU A 177 0.33 27.82 -22.07
C LEU A 177 1.08 26.76 -21.26
N ARG A 178 2.29 26.39 -21.69
CA ARG A 178 3.16 25.45 -20.98
C ARG A 178 3.46 25.93 -19.56
N ASP A 179 3.92 27.18 -19.42
CA ASP A 179 4.33 27.73 -18.13
C ASP A 179 3.11 27.91 -17.20
N THR A 180 1.94 28.23 -17.75
CA THR A 180 0.67 28.27 -17.00
C THR A 180 0.30 26.89 -16.48
N ILE A 181 0.36 25.84 -17.31
CA ILE A 181 0.07 24.46 -16.89
C ILE A 181 1.06 23.99 -15.82
N MET A 182 2.35 24.28 -15.99
CA MET A 182 3.39 23.91 -15.02
C MET A 182 3.19 24.63 -13.68
N LEU A 183 2.80 25.91 -13.69
CA LEU A 183 2.48 26.66 -12.48
C LEU A 183 1.24 26.09 -11.78
N LEU A 184 0.18 25.77 -12.51
CA LEU A 184 -1.03 25.16 -11.95
C LEU A 184 -0.71 23.80 -11.32
N LEU A 185 0.09 22.96 -11.98
CA LEU A 185 0.56 21.70 -11.43
C LEU A 185 1.43 21.91 -10.18
N ALA A 186 2.35 22.89 -10.20
CA ALA A 186 3.20 23.18 -9.04
C ALA A 186 2.39 23.66 -7.83
N VAL A 187 1.40 24.53 -8.03
CA VAL A 187 0.50 25.00 -6.97
C VAL A 187 -0.36 23.85 -6.44
N PHE A 188 -0.89 23.01 -7.33
CA PHE A 188 -1.63 21.81 -6.95
C PHE A 188 -0.75 20.88 -6.10
N ILE A 189 0.43 20.49 -6.61
CA ILE A 189 1.37 19.63 -5.89
C ILE A 189 1.76 20.25 -4.54
N TYR A 190 2.04 21.55 -4.48
CA TYR A 190 2.42 22.22 -3.24
C TYR A 190 1.30 22.19 -2.19
N ASN A 191 0.06 22.52 -2.59
CA ASN A 191 -1.07 22.51 -1.68
C ASN A 191 -1.39 21.09 -1.19
N GLU A 192 -1.41 20.13 -2.11
CA GLU A 192 -1.75 18.75 -1.79
C GLU A 192 -0.64 18.04 -1.01
N MET A 193 0.62 18.18 -1.42
CA MET A 193 1.73 17.63 -0.64
C MET A 193 1.86 18.33 0.71
N GLY A 194 1.58 19.63 0.80
CA GLY A 194 1.59 20.37 2.06
C GLY A 194 0.54 19.86 3.03
N GLN A 195 -0.71 19.70 2.56
CA GLN A 195 -1.79 19.12 3.35
C GLN A 195 -1.50 17.67 3.71
N PHE A 196 -1.11 16.84 2.74
CA PHE A 196 -0.74 15.44 2.96
C PHE A 196 0.38 15.28 3.98
N LEU A 197 1.47 16.07 3.89
CA LEU A 197 2.57 16.03 4.87
C LEU A 197 2.09 16.49 6.25
N SER A 198 1.21 17.49 6.32
CA SER A 198 0.63 17.94 7.59
C SER A 198 -0.24 16.87 8.24
N GLU A 199 -1.09 16.21 7.46
CA GLU A 199 -1.94 15.09 7.90
C GLU A 199 -1.10 13.87 8.24
N LEU A 200 -0.06 13.57 7.47
CA LEU A 200 0.87 12.48 7.73
C LEU A 200 1.63 12.72 9.04
N LEU A 201 2.08 13.95 9.32
CA LEU A 201 2.73 14.29 10.59
C LEU A 201 1.76 14.16 11.78
N ILE A 202 0.52 14.63 11.61
CA ILE A 202 -0.54 14.48 12.62
C ILE A 202 -0.86 12.99 12.84
N ASN A 203 -1.03 12.22 11.77
CA ASN A 203 -1.33 10.78 11.82
C ASN A 203 -0.15 9.96 12.32
N MET A 204 1.10 10.34 12.03
CA MET A 204 2.27 9.73 12.63
C MET A 204 2.28 9.91 14.14
N THR A 205 1.78 11.05 14.65
CA THR A 205 1.60 11.26 16.09
C THR A 205 0.57 10.28 16.66
N TYR A 206 -0.54 10.05 15.95
CA TYR A 206 -1.54 9.03 16.34
C TYR A 206 -1.01 7.60 16.23
N ILE A 207 -0.24 7.26 15.19
CA ILE A 207 0.39 5.95 15.05
C ILE A 207 1.40 5.72 16.18
N HIS A 208 2.22 6.73 16.51
CA HIS A 208 3.10 6.65 17.67
C HIS A 208 2.31 6.45 18.96
N LEU A 209 1.18 7.16 19.14
CA LEU A 209 0.30 6.97 20.29
C LEU A 209 -0.27 5.54 20.35
N ILE A 210 -0.73 4.99 19.22
CA ILE A 210 -1.23 3.61 19.12
C ILE A 210 -0.12 2.60 19.46
N ILE A 211 1.11 2.81 18.97
CA ILE A 211 2.27 1.97 19.29
C ILE A 211 2.58 2.04 20.78
N ILE A 212 2.58 3.23 21.38
CA ILE A 212 2.79 3.41 22.84
C ILE A 212 1.72 2.67 23.64
N LEU A 213 0.44 2.80 23.26
CA LEU A 213 -0.67 2.10 23.91
C LEU A 213 -0.56 0.58 23.76
N LEU A 214 -0.10 0.07 22.61
CA LEU A 214 0.17 -1.36 22.39
C LEU A 214 1.31 -1.86 23.29
N ILE A 215 2.40 -1.08 23.41
CA ILE A 215 3.52 -1.41 24.30
C ILE A 215 3.04 -1.45 25.76
N GLU A 216 2.29 -0.45 26.21
CA GLU A 216 1.71 -0.44 27.57
C GLU A 216 0.80 -1.64 27.80
N PHE A 217 -0.07 -1.98 26.83
CA PHE A 217 -0.94 -3.14 26.93
C PHE A 217 -0.16 -4.45 27.10
N VAL A 218 0.92 -4.64 26.32
CA VAL A 218 1.80 -5.80 26.43
C VAL A 218 2.51 -5.83 27.78
N LEU A 219 3.03 -4.70 28.25
CA LEU A 219 3.69 -4.59 29.55
C LEU A 219 2.74 -4.90 30.71
N LEU A 220 1.54 -4.31 30.72
CA LEU A 220 0.51 -4.57 31.73
C LEU A 220 0.03 -6.03 31.69
N GLY A 221 -0.13 -6.60 30.49
CA GLY A 221 -0.44 -8.01 30.30
C GLY A 221 0.65 -8.92 30.89
N SER A 222 1.92 -8.61 30.64
CA SER A 222 3.05 -9.37 31.18
C SER A 222 3.13 -9.29 32.72
N LEU A 223 2.90 -8.11 33.31
CA LEU A 223 2.86 -7.93 34.76
C LEU A 223 1.74 -8.76 35.40
N ARG A 224 0.58 -8.84 34.74
CA ARG A 224 -0.54 -9.67 35.22
C ARG A 224 -0.18 -11.16 35.21
N ILE A 225 0.51 -11.64 34.17
CA ILE A 225 1.01 -13.02 34.10
C ILE A 225 2.04 -13.29 35.21
N VAL A 226 3.01 -12.38 35.41
CA VAL A 226 4.00 -12.50 36.49
C VAL A 226 3.32 -12.55 37.86
N LYS A 227 2.33 -11.70 38.10
CA LYS A 227 1.55 -11.71 39.34
C LYS A 227 0.84 -13.05 39.55
N MET A 228 0.18 -13.58 38.51
CA MET A 228 -0.46 -14.90 38.58
C MET A 228 0.54 -16.03 38.89
N LEU A 229 1.73 -16.01 38.28
CA LEU A 229 2.78 -16.97 38.55
C LEU A 229 3.30 -16.87 39.99
N LEU A 230 3.50 -15.66 40.50
CA LEU A 230 3.93 -15.43 41.89
C LEU A 230 2.88 -15.91 42.89
N GLU A 231 1.59 -15.69 42.62
CA GLU A 231 0.49 -16.19 43.46
C GLU A 231 0.44 -17.72 43.44
N HIS A 232 0.64 -18.34 42.28
CA HIS A 232 0.70 -19.80 42.15
C HIS A 232 1.89 -20.38 42.93
N LEU A 233 3.10 -19.83 42.75
CA LEU A 233 4.30 -20.24 43.49
C LEU A 233 4.13 -20.08 45.00
N ARG A 234 3.56 -18.96 45.45
CA ARG A 234 3.27 -18.71 46.86
C ARG A 234 2.35 -19.78 47.43
N LYS A 235 1.31 -20.19 46.67
CA LYS A 235 0.38 -21.24 47.07
C LYS A 235 1.07 -22.60 47.17
N SER A 236 1.89 -22.97 46.18
CA SER A 236 2.66 -24.23 46.21
C SER A 236 3.61 -24.30 47.40
N ILE A 237 4.30 -23.20 47.72
CA ILE A 237 5.20 -23.14 48.89
C ILE A 237 4.43 -23.21 50.22
N SER A 238 3.20 -22.67 50.30
CA SER A 238 2.37 -22.83 51.50
C SER A 238 1.86 -24.26 51.68
N GLU A 239 1.47 -24.92 50.59
CA GLU A 239 1.04 -26.34 50.62
C GLU A 239 2.21 -27.27 50.95
N GLU A 240 3.43 -26.96 50.49
CA GLU A 240 4.63 -27.72 50.82
C GLU A 240 5.05 -27.56 52.30
N ARG A 241 4.78 -26.39 52.89
CA ARG A 241 4.99 -26.16 54.33
C ARG A 241 3.98 -26.87 55.23
N ASP A 242 2.85 -27.30 54.69
CA ASP A 242 1.87 -28.15 55.41
C ASP A 242 2.27 -29.64 55.42
N PHE A 243 3.38 -30.04 54.78
CA PHE A 243 4.03 -31.32 55.06
C PHE A 243 4.62 -31.31 56.47
N LYS A 244 3.80 -31.79 57.41
CA LYS A 244 4.14 -32.04 58.79
C LYS A 244 5.30 -33.04 58.87
N SER A 245 6.33 -32.65 59.61
CA SER A 245 7.49 -33.44 60.00
C SER A 245 8.51 -33.78 58.90
N PRO A 246 9.79 -33.41 59.07
CA PRO A 246 10.91 -33.91 58.27
C PRO A 246 10.96 -35.44 58.10
N GLU A 247 10.29 -36.20 58.98
CA GLU A 247 10.28 -37.66 58.97
C GLU A 247 9.49 -38.26 57.79
N ASP A 248 8.43 -37.59 57.32
CA ASP A 248 7.60 -38.09 56.22
C ASP A 248 8.28 -37.96 54.84
N PHE A 249 9.20 -37.01 54.69
CA PHE A 249 9.95 -36.79 53.44
C PHE A 249 10.99 -37.89 53.18
N PHE A 250 11.61 -38.44 54.23
CA PHE A 250 12.62 -39.50 54.10
C PHE A 250 12.02 -40.87 53.75
N ILE A 251 10.75 -41.13 54.08
CA ILE A 251 10.08 -42.39 53.75
C ILE A 251 9.73 -42.45 52.26
N LYS A 252 9.34 -41.33 51.64
CA LYS A 252 8.88 -41.30 50.25
C LYS A 252 10.04 -41.39 49.23
N ASN A 253 11.23 -40.90 49.57
CA ASN A 253 12.38 -40.84 48.66
C ASN A 253 13.33 -42.05 48.71
N ARG A 254 13.10 -43.06 49.57
CA ARG A 254 13.93 -44.29 49.57
C ARG A 254 13.70 -45.21 48.37
N ASN A 255 12.63 -45.02 47.60
CA ASN A 255 12.28 -45.90 46.47
C ASN A 255 12.57 -45.31 45.09
N TYR A 256 13.15 -44.11 44.99
CA TYR A 256 13.42 -43.49 43.69
C TYR A 256 14.82 -43.87 43.18
N LYS A 257 14.90 -44.92 42.36
CA LYS A 257 16.09 -45.25 41.56
C LYS A 257 16.07 -44.38 40.29
N PRO A 258 17.05 -43.49 40.07
CA PRO A 258 17.17 -42.81 38.78
C PRO A 258 17.69 -43.80 37.73
N GLU A 259 16.86 -44.14 36.74
CA GLU A 259 17.29 -44.76 35.49
C GLU A 259 18.06 -43.72 34.66
N LEU A 260 19.36 -43.63 34.91
CA LEU A 260 20.31 -42.85 34.11
C LEU A 260 21.15 -43.82 33.27
N GLU A 261 20.57 -44.37 32.21
CA GLU A 261 21.34 -45.27 31.33
C GLU A 261 20.96 -45.27 29.83
N HIS A 262 20.17 -44.31 29.31
CA HIS A 262 19.63 -44.47 27.95
C HIS A 262 19.78 -43.33 26.92
N TYR A 263 20.75 -42.42 27.06
CA TYR A 263 21.02 -41.43 26.00
C TYR A 263 22.51 -41.14 25.83
N ARG A 264 23.30 -42.14 25.43
CA ARG A 264 24.72 -41.94 25.08
C ARG A 264 25.10 -42.17 23.62
N ASP A 265 24.20 -42.66 22.76
CA ASP A 265 24.58 -43.12 21.42
C ASP A 265 23.61 -42.67 20.31
N ASP A 266 23.53 -41.36 20.02
CA ASP A 266 22.91 -40.92 18.76
C ASP A 266 23.78 -39.93 17.97
N PRO A 267 24.77 -40.42 17.20
CA PRO A 267 25.58 -39.62 16.31
C PRO A 267 24.97 -39.57 14.90
N MET A 268 23.82 -38.89 14.71
CA MET A 268 23.14 -38.81 13.39
C MET A 268 22.62 -37.41 13.02
N LEU A 269 23.30 -36.33 13.40
CA LEU A 269 22.91 -34.97 12.99
C LEU A 269 24.08 -34.09 12.53
N LEU A 270 24.93 -34.60 11.65
CA LEU A 270 25.91 -33.79 10.91
C LEU A 270 26.15 -34.38 9.52
N GLU A 271 25.28 -34.11 8.54
CA GLU A 271 25.67 -33.98 7.13
C GLU A 271 24.48 -33.61 6.24
N ASN A 272 24.62 -32.47 5.55
CA ASN A 272 24.09 -32.14 4.20
C ASN A 272 23.46 -30.74 4.12
N GLU A 273 24.30 -29.70 4.08
CA GLU A 273 23.95 -28.44 3.41
C GLU A 273 24.87 -28.24 2.20
N LYS A 274 24.32 -28.40 0.99
CA LYS A 274 24.98 -28.01 -0.26
C LYS A 274 24.57 -26.58 -0.64
N PRO A 275 25.51 -25.71 -1.04
CA PRO A 275 25.19 -24.35 -1.43
C PRO A 275 24.54 -24.28 -2.83
N ILE A 276 23.41 -23.58 -2.90
CA ILE A 276 22.70 -23.27 -4.14
C ILE A 276 23.44 -22.13 -4.86
N LYS A 277 23.97 -22.39 -6.05
CA LYS A 277 24.53 -21.36 -6.95
C LYS A 277 23.38 -20.65 -7.68
N ILE A 278 23.27 -19.34 -7.46
CA ILE A 278 22.34 -18.46 -8.19
C ILE A 278 23.11 -17.82 -9.35
N SER A 279 22.61 -18.00 -10.57
CA SER A 279 23.13 -17.40 -11.81
C SER A 279 22.82 -15.90 -11.85
N PRO A 280 23.75 -15.02 -12.28
CA PRO A 280 23.47 -13.61 -12.49
C PRO A 280 22.74 -13.43 -13.83
N TYR A 281 21.49 -12.98 -13.78
CA TYR A 281 20.74 -12.56 -14.97
C TYR A 281 21.35 -11.28 -15.56
N GLY A 282 21.46 -11.29 -16.89
CA GLY A 282 22.09 -10.28 -17.72
C GLY A 282 21.44 -8.91 -17.63
N LYS A 283 22.31 -7.90 -17.62
CA LYS A 283 21.99 -6.51 -17.98
C LYS A 283 22.20 -6.39 -19.48
N ASP A 284 21.13 -6.53 -20.27
CA ASP A 284 21.17 -6.15 -21.68
C ASP A 284 20.20 -5.00 -21.97
N ASN A 285 20.56 -4.25 -23.01
CA ASN A 285 20.29 -2.84 -23.23
C ASN A 285 18.82 -2.50 -23.48
N TYR A 286 18.39 -1.38 -22.90
CA TYR A 286 17.04 -0.81 -23.04
C TYR A 286 16.85 0.07 -24.29
N GLN A 287 17.86 0.17 -25.15
CA GLN A 287 17.88 1.17 -26.24
C GLN A 287 17.53 0.59 -27.61
N ASP A 288 17.54 -0.73 -27.80
CA ASP A 288 17.35 -1.31 -29.14
C ASP A 288 15.90 -1.68 -29.45
N LEU A 289 14.95 -1.49 -28.51
CA LEU A 289 13.53 -1.84 -28.70
C LEU A 289 12.67 -0.71 -29.28
N PHE A 290 13.25 0.47 -29.55
CA PHE A 290 12.52 1.62 -30.12
C PHE A 290 13.02 2.07 -31.50
N ASP A 291 14.11 1.50 -32.01
CA ASP A 291 14.75 1.98 -33.25
C ASP A 291 14.73 0.97 -34.43
N GLU A 292 14.20 -0.25 -34.26
CA GLU A 292 14.05 -1.21 -35.37
C GLU A 292 12.58 -1.35 -35.82
N GLU A 293 12.13 -0.42 -36.66
CA GLU A 293 11.27 -0.63 -37.84
C GLU A 293 10.98 0.74 -38.49
N LEU A 294 11.97 1.23 -39.25
CA LEU A 294 11.84 2.28 -40.26
C LEU A 294 11.94 1.64 -41.65
#